data_AF-A0A3D1S820-F1
#
_entry.id   AF-A0A3D1S820-F1
#
_cell.length_a   1.000
_cell.length_b   1.000
_cell.length_c   1.000
_cell.angle_alpha   90.00
_cell.angle_beta   90.00
_cell.angle_gamma   90.00
#
_symmetry.space_group_name_H-M   'P 1'
#
loop_
_entity.id
_entity.type
_entity.pdbx_description
1 polymer ?
#
loop_
_entity_poly.entity_id
_entity_poly.type
_entity_poly.pdbx_seq_one_letter_code
_entity_poly.pdbx_strand_id
1 'polypeptide(L)'
;MIVVMSYRNGDFVEKEKKPVDRRRKTAPGLRPQAVAEFVIKRRQELGLTIAELHRSAGISRTELVRIEEGRRCNSSHWPELEVALQLEPYALRAILDPEGTRQAFLYVLHTEFSEEIANLFESAVADPDLKKELAETINDQFL
;
A
#
# COMPACT_ATOMS: atom_id res chain seq x y z
N MET A 1 -32.45 12.38 0.25
CA MET A 1 -31.61 13.44 0.85
C MET A 1 -31.46 13.09 2.33
N ILE A 2 -30.25 12.79 2.82
CA ILE A 2 -30.04 12.45 4.24
C ILE A 2 -29.43 13.67 4.91
N VAL A 3 -30.24 14.37 5.68
CA VAL A 3 -29.83 15.51 6.51
C VAL A 3 -29.25 14.96 7.81
N VAL A 4 -28.08 15.45 8.23
CA VAL A 4 -27.50 15.09 9.52
C VAL A 4 -27.31 16.37 10.33
N MET A 5 -27.96 16.41 11.49
CA MET A 5 -27.85 17.53 12.40
C MET A 5 -26.61 17.38 13.27
N SER A 6 -25.80 18.44 13.33
CA SER A 6 -24.64 18.51 14.22
C SER A 6 -24.80 19.69 15.16
N TYR A 7 -24.56 19.47 16.46
CA TYR A 7 -24.61 20.52 17.48
C TYR A 7 -23.28 21.26 17.54
N ARG A 8 -23.29 22.58 17.42
CA ARG A 8 -22.09 23.41 17.62
C ARG A 8 -22.50 24.77 18.19
N ASN A 9 -21.84 25.20 19.27
CA ASN A 9 -22.09 26.48 19.94
C ASN A 9 -23.57 26.76 20.27
N GLY A 10 -24.29 25.78 20.79
CA GLY A 10 -25.69 25.97 21.22
C GLY A 10 -26.74 25.86 20.12
N ASP A 11 -26.34 25.80 18.84
CA ASP A 11 -27.27 25.71 17.71
C ASP A 11 -27.16 24.37 16.95
N PHE A 12 -28.31 23.92 16.46
CA PHE A 12 -28.40 22.81 15.50
C PHE A 12 -28.08 23.33 14.11
N VAL A 13 -26.93 22.92 13.57
CA VAL A 13 -26.55 23.25 12.21
C VAL A 13 -26.91 22.10 11.28
N GLU A 14 -27.80 22.39 10.32
CA GLU A 14 -28.15 21.49 9.24
C GLU A 14 -26.97 21.38 8.27
N LYS A 15 -26.33 20.21 8.21
CA LYS A 15 -25.30 19.95 7.21
C LYS A 15 -25.87 19.06 6.13
N GLU A 16 -25.97 19.58 4.92
CA GLU A 16 -26.16 18.77 3.74
C GLU A 16 -24.96 17.83 3.58
N LYS A 17 -25.16 16.53 3.81
CA LYS A 17 -24.18 15.53 3.40
C LYS A 17 -24.18 15.52 1.87
N LYS A 18 -23.17 16.17 1.27
CA LYS A 18 -22.85 16.00 -0.15
C LYS A 18 -22.83 14.48 -0.43
N PRO A 19 -23.48 14.01 -1.51
CA PRO A 19 -23.44 12.59 -1.86
C PRO A 19 -21.98 12.20 -1.96
N VAL A 20 -21.55 11.30 -1.07
CA VAL A 20 -20.19 10.77 -1.10
C VAL A 20 -20.08 10.07 -2.45
N ASP A 21 -19.29 10.63 -3.37
CA ASP A 21 -18.93 9.93 -4.59
C ASP A 21 -18.19 8.66 -4.17
N ARG A 22 -18.93 7.54 -4.15
CA ARG A 22 -18.41 6.22 -3.78
C ARG A 22 -17.50 5.69 -4.87
N ARG A 23 -17.50 6.29 -6.06
CA ARG A 23 -16.48 6.07 -7.09
C ARG A 23 -15.32 7.02 -6.80
N ARG A 24 -14.71 6.90 -5.61
CA ARG A 24 -13.42 7.52 -5.37
C ARG A 24 -12.46 6.95 -6.41
N LYS A 25 -12.21 7.69 -7.49
CA LYS A 25 -11.13 7.40 -8.42
C LYS A 25 -9.88 7.21 -7.57
N THR A 26 -9.15 6.14 -7.86
CA THR A 26 -7.85 5.91 -7.25
C THR A 26 -7.01 7.15 -7.41
N ALA A 27 -6.26 7.51 -6.37
CA ALA A 27 -5.39 8.66 -6.47
C ALA A 27 -4.44 8.45 -7.67
N PRO A 28 -4.17 9.49 -8.47
CA PRO A 28 -3.20 9.39 -9.56
C PRO A 28 -1.87 8.81 -9.05
N GLY A 29 -1.25 7.92 -9.82
CA GLY A 29 0.03 7.30 -9.47
C GLY A 29 -0.05 6.00 -8.66
N LEU A 30 -1.20 5.67 -8.05
CA LEU A 30 -1.38 4.38 -7.39
C LEU A 30 -1.51 3.24 -8.41
N ARG A 31 -0.96 2.08 -8.07
CA ARG A 31 -0.95 0.85 -8.89
C ARG A 31 -1.73 -0.31 -8.25
N PRO A 32 -3.05 -0.21 -8.04
CA PRO A 32 -3.85 -1.31 -7.47
C PRO A 32 -3.75 -2.61 -8.26
N GLN A 33 -3.64 -2.52 -9.59
CA GLN A 33 -3.57 -3.69 -10.46
C GLN A 33 -2.29 -4.49 -10.25
N ALA A 34 -1.15 -3.80 -10.04
CA ALA A 34 0.11 -4.47 -9.73
C ALA A 34 0.05 -5.21 -8.39
N VAL A 35 -0.63 -4.62 -7.39
CA VAL A 35 -0.87 -5.29 -6.10
C VAL A 35 -1.74 -6.51 -6.28
N ALA A 36 -2.82 -6.41 -7.05
CA ALA A 36 -3.72 -7.52 -7.33
C ALA A 36 -3.00 -8.71 -7.97
N GLU A 37 -2.23 -8.45 -9.03
CA GLU A 37 -1.43 -9.46 -9.71
C GLU A 37 -0.43 -10.12 -8.77
N PHE A 38 0.26 -9.33 -7.95
CA PHE A 38 1.20 -9.84 -6.96
C PHE A 38 0.51 -10.72 -5.90
N VAL A 39 -0.60 -10.25 -5.32
CA VAL A 39 -1.36 -10.99 -4.30
C VAL A 39 -1.86 -12.32 -4.86
N ILE A 40 -2.43 -12.32 -6.06
CA ILE A 40 -2.89 -13.55 -6.73
C ILE A 40 -1.73 -14.53 -6.89
N LYS A 41 -0.62 -14.06 -7.46
CA LYS A 41 0.56 -14.88 -7.73
C LYS A 41 1.12 -15.45 -6.43
N ARG A 42 1.37 -14.62 -5.43
CA ARG A 42 1.92 -15.04 -4.13
C ARG A 42 1.01 -16.01 -3.40
N ARG A 43 -0.31 -15.76 -3.41
CA ARG A 43 -1.29 -16.67 -2.83
C ARG A 43 -1.24 -18.05 -3.50
N GLN A 44 -1.13 -18.09 -4.83
CA GLN A 44 -1.01 -19.33 -5.60
C GLN A 44 0.31 -20.06 -5.32
N GLU A 45 1.43 -19.35 -5.21
CA GLU A 45 2.74 -19.90 -4.82
C GLU A 45 2.69 -20.58 -3.45
N LEU A 46 1.93 -20.01 -2.51
CA LEU A 46 1.70 -20.57 -1.18
C LEU A 46 0.63 -21.68 -1.15
N GLY A 47 0.02 -22.01 -2.29
CA GLY A 47 -1.03 -23.02 -2.38
C GLY A 47 -2.35 -22.64 -1.68
N LEU A 48 -2.55 -21.34 -1.41
CA LEU A 48 -3.70 -20.86 -0.64
C LEU A 48 -4.92 -20.61 -1.52
N THR A 49 -6.08 -21.06 -1.06
CA THR A 49 -7.38 -20.60 -1.57
C THR A 49 -7.73 -19.23 -1.00
N ILE A 50 -8.65 -18.50 -1.65
CA ILE A 50 -9.21 -17.27 -1.07
C ILE A 50 -9.82 -17.53 0.31
N ALA A 51 -10.42 -18.72 0.52
CA ALA A 51 -11.01 -19.08 1.80
C ALA A 51 -9.95 -19.28 2.90
N GLU A 52 -8.76 -19.76 2.57
CA GLU A 52 -7.66 -19.87 3.52
C GLU A 52 -7.03 -18.52 3.81
N LEU A 53 -6.80 -17.71 2.77
CA LEU A 53 -6.26 -16.36 2.92
C LEU A 53 -7.17 -15.47 3.78
N HIS A 54 -8.50 -15.59 3.63
CA HIS A 54 -9.44 -14.85 4.48
C HIS A 54 -9.31 -15.24 5.96
N ARG A 55 -9.09 -16.53 6.26
CA ARG A 55 -8.99 -17.03 7.63
C ARG A 55 -7.68 -16.59 8.27
N SER A 56 -6.57 -16.62 7.53
CA SER A 56 -5.27 -16.21 8.04
C SER A 56 -5.16 -14.69 8.20
N ALA A 57 -5.65 -13.92 7.23
CA ALA A 57 -5.55 -12.45 7.27
C ALA A 57 -6.65 -11.79 8.13
N GLY A 58 -7.71 -12.50 8.52
CA GLY A 58 -8.85 -11.90 9.22
C GLY A 58 -9.65 -10.90 8.36
N ILE A 59 -9.44 -10.91 7.04
CA ILE A 59 -10.11 -10.02 6.08
C ILE A 59 -11.32 -10.74 5.48
N SER A 60 -12.41 -10.02 5.22
CA SER A 60 -13.59 -10.61 4.57
C SER A 60 -13.26 -11.12 3.16
N ARG A 61 -13.87 -12.25 2.75
CA ARG A 61 -13.69 -12.80 1.39
C ARG A 61 -14.02 -11.79 0.29
N THR A 62 -15.07 -11.00 0.49
CA THR A 62 -15.47 -9.94 -0.45
C THR A 62 -14.39 -8.88 -0.61
N GLU A 63 -13.73 -8.49 0.47
CA GLU A 63 -12.65 -7.50 0.41
C GLU A 63 -11.40 -8.08 -0.24
N LEU A 64 -11.05 -9.35 0.03
CA LEU A 64 -9.96 -10.03 -0.67
C LEU A 64 -10.21 -10.13 -2.19
N VAL A 65 -11.42 -10.50 -2.61
CA VAL A 65 -11.78 -10.51 -4.03
C VAL A 65 -11.63 -9.12 -4.65
N ARG A 66 -12.03 -8.06 -3.94
CA ARG A 66 -11.83 -6.68 -4.42
C ARG A 66 -10.36 -6.32 -4.57
N ILE A 67 -9.50 -6.77 -3.66
CA ILE A 67 -8.05 -6.59 -3.74
C ILE A 67 -7.51 -7.30 -4.98
N GLU A 68 -7.89 -8.58 -5.20
CA GLU A 68 -7.49 -9.36 -6.37
C GLU A 68 -8.09 -8.85 -7.69
N GLU A 69 -9.17 -8.06 -7.64
CA GLU A 69 -9.71 -7.32 -8.80
C GLU A 69 -9.02 -5.98 -9.05
N GLY A 70 -8.00 -5.61 -8.27
CA GLY A 70 -7.33 -4.31 -8.39
C GLY A 70 -8.22 -3.14 -7.96
N ARG A 71 -9.25 -3.38 -7.16
CA ARG A 71 -10.05 -2.30 -6.58
C ARG A 71 -9.33 -1.71 -5.38
N ARG A 72 -9.65 -0.44 -5.10
CA ARG A 72 -9.16 0.25 -3.92
C ARG A 72 -9.62 -0.49 -2.66
N CYS A 73 -8.68 -0.95 -1.85
CA CYS A 73 -8.94 -1.54 -0.55
C CYS A 73 -8.75 -0.51 0.57
N ASN A 74 -9.27 -0.83 1.76
CA ASN A 74 -8.97 -0.08 2.97
C ASN A 74 -7.51 -0.32 3.41
N SER A 75 -6.74 0.76 3.57
CA SER A 75 -5.32 0.69 3.93
C SER A 75 -5.03 0.04 5.28
N SER A 76 -6.05 -0.09 6.14
CA SER A 76 -5.90 -0.76 7.43
C SER A 76 -5.68 -2.28 7.34
N HIS A 77 -5.91 -2.90 6.18
CA HIS A 77 -5.79 -4.35 6.01
C HIS A 77 -4.44 -4.81 5.44
N TRP A 78 -3.56 -3.87 5.06
CA TRP A 78 -2.28 -4.22 4.45
C TRP A 78 -1.38 -5.05 5.38
N PRO A 79 -1.21 -4.70 6.68
CA PRO A 79 -0.32 -5.46 7.56
C PRO A 79 -0.76 -6.92 7.73
N GLU A 80 -2.05 -7.17 7.96
CA GLU A 80 -2.56 -8.53 8.15
C GLU A 80 -2.45 -9.36 6.87
N LEU A 81 -2.65 -8.72 5.71
CA LEU A 81 -2.49 -9.37 4.42
C LEU A 81 -1.01 -9.70 4.12
N GLU A 82 -0.07 -8.81 4.46
CA GLU A 82 1.37 -9.03 4.32
C GLU A 82 1.83 -10.23 5.16
N VAL A 83 1.40 -10.30 6.42
CA VAL A 83 1.67 -11.45 7.30
C VAL A 83 1.11 -12.74 6.71
N ALA A 84 -0.15 -12.72 6.27
CA ALA A 84 -0.81 -13.91 5.71
C ALA A 84 -0.18 -14.40 4.40
N LEU A 85 0.46 -13.50 3.63
CA LEU A 85 1.18 -13.80 2.40
C LEU A 85 2.69 -14.03 2.62
N GLN A 86 3.14 -14.06 3.87
CA GLN A 86 4.55 -14.24 4.25
C GLN A 86 5.44 -13.25 3.50
N LEU A 87 5.09 -11.97 3.61
CA LEU A 87 5.80 -10.85 3.01
C LEU A 87 6.49 -10.02 4.08
N GLU A 88 7.53 -9.31 3.66
CA GLU A 88 8.13 -8.26 4.47
C GLU A 88 7.12 -7.12 4.74
N PRO A 89 7.22 -6.46 5.91
CA PRO A 89 6.39 -5.31 6.21
C PRO A 89 6.49 -4.23 5.12
N TYR A 90 5.34 -3.63 4.78
CA TYR A 90 5.21 -2.58 3.76
C TYR A 90 5.44 -3.02 2.30
N ALA A 91 5.67 -4.31 2.03
CA ALA A 91 5.87 -4.81 0.66
C ALA A 91 4.69 -4.47 -0.28
N LEU A 92 3.45 -4.67 0.17
CA LEU A 92 2.27 -4.37 -0.65
C LEU A 92 2.11 -2.86 -0.86
N ARG A 93 2.52 -2.05 0.13
CA ARG A 93 2.52 -0.60 0.02
C ARG A 93 3.55 -0.11 -1.01
N ALA A 94 4.74 -0.70 -1.03
CA ALA A 94 5.77 -0.41 -2.01
C ALA A 94 5.34 -0.75 -3.44
N ILE A 95 4.57 -1.83 -3.62
CA ILE A 95 3.99 -2.18 -4.92
C ILE A 95 2.88 -1.18 -5.30
N LEU A 96 1.99 -0.86 -4.36
CA LEU A 96 0.86 0.05 -4.57
C LEU A 96 1.31 1.47 -4.94
N ASP A 97 2.32 1.99 -4.24
CA ASP A 97 2.75 3.38 -4.31
C ASP A 97 4.28 3.45 -4.23
N PRO A 98 4.99 3.05 -5.30
CA PRO A 98 6.45 3.03 -5.28
C PRO A 98 7.05 4.43 -5.11
N GLU A 99 6.43 5.46 -5.69
CA GLU A 99 6.91 6.84 -5.57
C GLU A 99 6.74 7.37 -4.15
N GLY A 100 5.54 7.24 -3.57
CA GLY A 100 5.32 7.63 -2.18
C GLY A 100 6.19 6.84 -1.19
N THR A 101 6.43 5.56 -1.48
CA THR A 101 7.33 4.73 -0.67
C THR A 101 8.79 5.19 -0.79
N ARG A 102 9.25 5.54 -2.00
CA ARG A 102 10.58 6.11 -2.23
C ARG A 102 10.75 7.42 -1.46
N GLN A 103 9.75 8.31 -1.51
CA GLN A 103 9.77 9.57 -0.79
C GLN A 103 9.81 9.36 0.73
N ALA A 104 9.03 8.42 1.26
CA ALA A 104 9.07 8.07 2.68
C ALA A 104 10.45 7.54 3.09
N PHE A 105 11.07 6.69 2.26
CA PHE A 105 12.41 6.17 2.53
C PHE A 105 13.47 7.27 2.51
N LEU A 106 13.43 8.17 1.52
CA LEU A 106 14.34 9.33 1.45
C LEU A 106 14.17 10.24 2.67
N TYR A 107 12.94 10.46 3.13
CA TYR A 107 12.71 11.21 4.35
C TYR A 107 13.41 10.57 5.56
N VAL A 108 13.34 9.24 5.72
CA VAL A 108 14.07 8.53 6.78
C VAL A 108 15.58 8.70 6.61
N LEU A 109 16.12 8.59 5.39
CA LEU A 109 17.55 8.81 5.14
C LEU A 109 17.98 10.24 5.54
N HIS A 110 17.18 11.25 5.22
CA HIS A 110 17.50 12.63 5.61
C HIS A 110 17.36 12.91 7.11
N THR A 111 16.47 12.21 7.81
CA THR A 111 16.12 12.52 9.21
C THR A 111 16.86 11.67 10.23
N GLU A 112 17.05 10.38 9.95
CA GLU A 112 17.71 9.43 10.84
C GLU A 112 19.19 9.23 10.48
N PHE A 113 19.60 9.63 9.27
CA PHE A 113 20.98 9.56 8.81
C PHE A 113 21.51 10.95 8.44
N SER A 114 22.13 11.11 7.26
CA SER A 114 22.71 12.37 6.80
C SER A 114 22.26 12.72 5.38
N GLU A 115 22.33 14.01 5.06
CA GLU A 115 22.02 14.52 3.73
C GLU A 115 22.93 13.89 2.66
N GLU A 116 24.20 13.65 2.97
CA GLU A 116 25.15 13.02 2.06
C GLU A 116 24.76 11.58 1.73
N ILE A 117 24.27 10.80 2.70
CA ILE A 117 23.81 9.42 2.49
C ILE A 117 22.55 9.41 1.63
N ALA A 118 21.60 10.30 1.90
CA ALA A 118 20.38 10.41 1.10
C ALA A 118 20.70 10.78 -0.36
N ASN A 119 21.58 11.78 -0.58
CA ASN A 119 22.02 12.21 -1.90
C ASN A 119 22.79 11.12 -2.66
N LEU A 120 23.62 10.34 -1.94
CA LEU A 120 24.31 9.19 -2.51
C LEU A 120 23.31 8.14 -2.99
N PHE A 121 22.30 7.82 -2.18
CA PHE A 121 21.25 6.89 -2.57
C PHE A 121 20.45 7.38 -3.78
N GLU A 122 20.07 8.66 -3.82
CA GLU A 122 19.37 9.23 -4.98
C GLU A 122 20.20 9.13 -6.26
N SER A 123 21.50 9.44 -6.16
CA SER A 123 22.44 9.38 -7.28
C SER A 123 22.61 7.93 -7.77
N ALA A 124 22.78 6.99 -6.85
CA ALA A 124 22.93 5.58 -7.18
C ALA A 124 21.67 4.98 -7.83
N VAL A 125 20.47 5.35 -7.38
CA VAL A 125 19.21 4.88 -7.98
C VAL A 125 18.95 5.50 -9.37
N ALA A 126 19.50 6.69 -9.65
CA ALA A 126 19.40 7.34 -10.95
C ALA A 126 20.32 6.69 -12.01
N ASP A 127 21.42 6.06 -11.58
CA ASP A 127 22.32 5.30 -12.44
C ASP A 127 21.78 3.87 -12.67
N PRO A 128 21.50 3.45 -13.91
CA PRO A 128 20.95 2.12 -14.19
C PRO A 128 21.84 0.95 -13.75
N ASP A 129 23.17 1.10 -13.86
CA ASP A 129 24.12 0.03 -13.55
C ASP A 129 24.25 -0.12 -12.03
N LEU A 130 24.40 1.00 -11.31
CA LEU A 130 24.43 0.99 -9.84
C LEU A 130 23.10 0.55 -9.24
N LYS A 131 21.97 0.93 -9.83
CA LYS A 131 20.66 0.45 -9.40
C LYS A 131 20.53 -1.06 -9.52
N LYS A 132 21.09 -1.64 -10.59
CA LYS A 132 21.10 -3.08 -10.80
C LYS A 132 22.00 -3.77 -9.77
N GLU A 133 23.22 -3.28 -9.58
CA GLU A 133 24.17 -3.80 -8.58
C GLU A 133 23.58 -3.74 -7.16
N LEU A 134 22.93 -2.64 -6.81
CA LEU A 134 22.25 -2.47 -5.53
C LEU A 134 21.13 -3.50 -5.35
N ALA A 135 20.32 -3.76 -6.40
CA ALA A 135 19.26 -4.75 -6.34
C ALA A 135 19.80 -6.19 -6.18
N GLU A 136 20.90 -6.52 -6.87
CA GLU A 136 21.58 -7.81 -6.73
C GLU A 136 22.16 -7.99 -5.32
N THR A 137 22.87 -6.98 -4.82
CA THR A 137 23.47 -7.00 -3.47
C THR A 137 22.42 -7.15 -2.37
N ILE A 138 21.29 -6.45 -2.49
CA ILE A 138 20.19 -6.57 -1.51
C ILE A 138 19.58 -7.96 -1.58
N ASN A 139 19.30 -8.49 -2.77
CA ASN A 139 18.70 -9.83 -2.90
C ASN A 139 19.60 -10.94 -2.33
N ASP A 140 20.92 -10.84 -2.49
CA ASP A 140 21.88 -11.82 -1.97
C ASP A 140 22.03 -11.78 -0.45
N GLN A 141 21.70 -10.66 0.21
CA GLN A 141 21.77 -10.53 1.67
C GLN A 141 20.53 -11.10 2.41
N PHE A 142 19.46 -11.43 1.69
CA PHE A 142 18.20 -11.93 2.27
C PHE A 142 17.83 -13.37 1.81
N LEU A 143 18.78 -14.12 1.24
CA LEU A 143 18.70 -15.56 0.93
C LEU A 143 19.55 -16.39 1.90
#